data_AF-A0A9Q0IAC5-F1
#
_entry.id   AF-A0A9Q0IAC5-F1
#
_cell.length_a   1.000
_cell.length_b   1.000
_cell.length_c   1.000
_cell.angle_alpha   90.00
_cell.angle_beta   90.00
_cell.angle_gamma   90.00
#
_symmetry.space_group_name_H-M   'P 1'
#
loop_
_entity.id
_entity.type
_entity.pdbx_description
1 polymer ?
#
loop_
_entity_poly.entity_id
_entity_poly.type
_entity_poly.pdbx_seq_one_letter_code
_entity_poly.pdbx_strand_id
1 'polypeptide(L)'
;MLARNRFILLVVVGAVLAIVSLSLQFLNLMPTTPLGEEQVPGRGVRTGLGKSRKRVIPVPHTEPPELDPIAEAYGYCNTPNRTEQAWEGHSPADYTLLSVQVMIRHGDRYPLYSIPKTKRPAIDCTLSPSRKPSHPQLSAFISHMGRGELGHWESTLGSVPRLPNHSACEMGELTQTGVVQHLLNGQRLQQAYHRHRLLPGDWLPRQLWLETTGKSRTLQSGLAFLYGFLPDFDWRRLTVRHQRSTLFCGPEACDCPARGRYLEEEQRRQYRLRVGDARLEAAYVDMARALTLPPRQLRASNPVDSLLCHLCHGLPFPCLQTPGGAVAGEKACLTVQQFAEIRRQQLDDEADKRRTGLYRKYAVLAMHPFLNRTAGRMERAARAAGAGGAKEAALALSSAHDVTVAPLLSALGLEEARFPRFAARLVFELWRSPPGPPAKGGGGKAPGAGGGGGEAFVRLLYNGEDVTFHAAFCRSHKRHGSRPLCPLKNFLSFVRRDMFASLNASSYHEACYKRPG
;
A
#
# COMPACT_ATOMS: atom_id res chain seq x y z
N MET A 1 43.28 45.97 -19.89
CA MET A 1 41.81 45.99 -20.12
C MET A 1 41.22 44.67 -20.64
N LEU A 2 41.99 43.71 -21.20
CA LEU A 2 41.43 42.47 -21.77
C LEU A 2 40.82 41.47 -20.75
N ALA A 3 41.35 41.38 -19.52
CA ALA A 3 40.88 40.39 -18.54
C ALA A 3 39.48 40.71 -17.96
N ARG A 4 39.14 42.00 -17.85
CA ARG A 4 37.85 42.46 -17.30
C ARG A 4 36.69 42.18 -18.27
N ASN A 5 36.94 42.20 -19.58
CA ASN A 5 35.94 41.83 -20.60
C ASN A 5 35.65 40.32 -20.64
N ARG A 6 36.64 39.47 -20.34
CA ARG A 6 36.43 38.00 -20.28
C ARG A 6 35.59 37.57 -19.09
N PHE A 7 35.72 38.25 -17.95
CA PHE A 7 34.91 37.96 -16.77
C PHE A 7 33.44 38.34 -16.99
N ILE A 8 33.18 39.50 -17.59
CA ILE A 8 31.81 39.94 -17.93
C ILE A 8 31.17 38.97 -18.93
N LEU A 9 31.93 38.52 -19.94
CA LEU A 9 31.45 37.52 -20.91
C LEU A 9 31.05 36.21 -20.23
N LEU A 10 31.86 35.71 -19.28
CA LEU A 10 31.56 34.49 -18.53
C LEU A 10 30.32 34.63 -17.65
N VAL A 11 30.12 35.78 -17.02
CA VAL A 11 28.91 36.04 -16.20
C VAL A 11 27.67 36.12 -17.07
N VAL A 12 27.75 36.75 -18.25
CA VAL A 12 26.63 36.82 -19.20
C VAL A 12 26.29 35.44 -19.77
N VAL A 13 27.30 34.64 -20.14
CA VAL A 13 27.08 33.26 -20.61
C VAL A 13 26.49 32.39 -19.50
N GLY A 14 26.95 32.53 -18.27
CA GLY A 14 26.39 31.84 -17.11
C GLY A 14 24.93 32.20 -16.84
N ALA A 15 24.58 33.49 -16.94
CA ALA A 15 23.20 33.96 -16.78
C ALA A 15 22.28 33.46 -17.89
N VAL A 16 22.74 33.46 -19.15
CA VAL A 16 21.97 32.93 -20.29
C VAL A 16 21.76 31.42 -20.16
N LEU A 17 22.79 30.67 -19.75
CA LEU A 17 22.65 29.22 -19.50
C LEU A 17 21.69 28.92 -18.35
N ALA A 18 21.67 29.74 -17.29
CA ALA A 18 20.72 29.61 -16.20
C ALA A 18 19.28 29.87 -16.67
N ILE A 19 19.05 30.90 -17.51
CA ILE A 19 17.74 31.21 -18.07
C ILE A 19 17.25 30.12 -19.04
N VAL A 20 18.15 29.58 -19.87
CA VAL A 20 17.84 28.46 -20.78
C VAL A 20 17.55 27.18 -19.99
N SER A 21 18.30 26.90 -18.92
CA SER A 21 18.04 25.77 -18.01
C SER A 21 16.70 25.89 -17.30
N LEU A 22 16.36 27.09 -16.79
CA LEU A 22 15.05 27.37 -16.21
C LEU A 22 13.92 27.20 -17.24
N SER A 23 14.14 27.68 -18.47
CA SER A 23 13.15 27.60 -19.55
C SER A 23 12.92 26.16 -20.02
N LEU A 24 13.96 25.33 -20.07
CA LEU A 24 13.87 23.89 -20.38
C LEU A 24 13.20 23.08 -19.26
N GLN A 25 13.37 23.49 -17.99
CA GLN A 25 12.63 22.91 -16.86
C GLN A 25 11.13 23.25 -16.92
N PHE A 26 10.77 24.43 -17.42
CA PHE A 26 9.36 24.83 -17.61
C PHE A 26 8.72 24.23 -18.87
N LEU A 27 9.49 23.99 -19.95
CA LEU A 27 8.97 23.38 -21.18
C LEU A 27 8.73 21.86 -21.04
N ASN A 28 9.46 21.16 -20.17
CA ASN A 28 9.22 19.74 -19.87
C ASN A 28 8.04 19.47 -18.90
N LEU A 29 7.32 20.52 -18.49
CA LEU A 29 6.12 20.41 -17.62
C LEU A 29 4.80 20.54 -18.39
N MET A 30 4.83 20.59 -19.72
CA MET A 30 3.63 20.59 -20.57
C MET A 30 3.54 19.27 -21.34
N PRO A 31 2.64 18.33 -20.97
CA PRO A 31 2.31 17.21 -21.85
C PRO A 31 1.61 17.77 -23.09
N THR A 32 2.26 17.66 -24.25
CA THR A 32 1.61 17.85 -25.55
C THR A 32 1.20 16.49 -26.09
N THR A 33 -0.10 16.19 -26.05
CA THR A 33 -0.70 15.19 -26.94
C THR A 33 -1.76 15.90 -27.78
N PRO A 34 -1.69 15.81 -29.11
CA PRO A 34 -2.71 16.39 -29.98
C PRO A 34 -3.89 15.42 -30.07
N LEU A 35 -5.11 15.91 -29.87
CA LEU A 35 -6.31 15.23 -30.31
C LEU A 35 -7.05 16.20 -31.23
N GLY A 36 -7.25 15.75 -32.47
CA GLY A 36 -7.99 16.49 -33.49
C GLY A 36 -9.45 16.62 -33.10
N GLU A 37 -9.99 17.82 -33.25
CA GLU A 37 -11.41 18.10 -33.11
C GLU A 37 -12.03 18.28 -34.49
N GLU A 38 -13.05 17.46 -34.74
CA GLU A 38 -14.00 17.56 -35.85
C GLU A 38 -14.91 18.78 -35.62
N GLN A 39 -15.05 19.62 -36.64
CA GLN A 39 -15.84 20.86 -36.63
C GLN A 39 -17.34 20.60 -36.84
N VAL A 40 -18.20 21.30 -36.07
CA VAL A 40 -19.51 21.78 -36.55
C VAL A 40 -19.82 23.18 -35.95
N PRO A 41 -20.40 24.14 -36.70
CA PRO A 41 -20.25 25.59 -36.46
C PRO A 41 -21.50 26.28 -35.88
N GLY A 42 -21.32 27.42 -35.20
CA GLY A 42 -22.44 28.32 -34.92
C GLY A 42 -22.20 29.53 -34.02
N ARG A 43 -22.15 30.72 -34.64
CA ARG A 43 -22.45 32.08 -34.14
C ARG A 43 -21.50 32.74 -33.12
N GLY A 44 -20.84 33.81 -33.57
CA GLY A 44 -20.07 34.74 -32.74
C GLY A 44 -20.87 35.91 -32.18
N VAL A 45 -20.24 36.66 -31.26
CA VAL A 45 -20.01 38.12 -31.30
C VAL A 45 -19.01 38.53 -30.19
N ARG A 46 -18.01 39.29 -30.64
CA ARG A 46 -17.04 40.24 -30.03
C ARG A 46 -16.93 40.51 -28.51
N THR A 47 -15.73 40.17 -28.01
CA THR A 47 -14.71 40.98 -27.28
C THR A 47 -15.07 41.96 -26.15
N GLY A 48 -14.48 41.69 -24.98
CA GLY A 48 -14.08 42.68 -23.97
C GLY A 48 -12.87 42.17 -23.17
N LEU A 49 -11.72 42.84 -23.27
CA LEU A 49 -10.47 42.51 -22.55
C LEU A 49 -10.60 42.76 -21.04
N GLY A 50 -10.24 41.77 -20.23
CA GLY A 50 -10.14 41.94 -18.77
C GLY A 50 -9.52 40.76 -18.05
N LYS A 51 -8.24 40.92 -17.66
CA LYS A 51 -7.47 40.23 -16.60
C LYS A 51 -7.62 38.70 -16.50
N SER A 52 -6.54 38.00 -16.84
CA SER A 52 -6.34 36.56 -16.65
C SER A 52 -6.53 36.14 -15.17
N ARG A 53 -7.78 35.85 -14.79
CA ARG A 53 -8.06 34.92 -13.69
C ARG A 53 -7.83 33.53 -14.28
N LYS A 54 -6.95 32.74 -13.67
CA LYS A 54 -6.88 31.29 -13.91
C LYS A 54 -8.31 30.76 -13.82
N ARG A 55 -8.88 30.38 -14.98
CA ARG A 55 -10.14 29.66 -15.04
C ARG A 55 -9.87 28.34 -14.32
N VAL A 56 -10.25 28.24 -13.06
CA VAL A 56 -10.51 26.94 -12.44
C VAL A 56 -11.67 26.41 -13.26
N ILE A 57 -11.38 25.52 -14.20
CA ILE A 57 -12.40 24.73 -14.85
C ILE A 57 -13.09 24.00 -13.69
N PRO A 58 -14.36 24.28 -13.40
CA PRO A 58 -15.10 23.45 -12.46
C PRO A 58 -15.04 22.06 -13.08
N VAL A 59 -14.32 21.14 -12.45
CA VAL A 59 -14.43 19.72 -12.80
C VAL A 59 -15.92 19.43 -12.61
N PRO A 60 -16.68 19.16 -13.69
CA PRO A 60 -18.05 18.75 -13.51
C PRO A 60 -17.97 17.53 -12.60
N HIS A 61 -18.74 17.50 -11.52
CA HIS A 61 -18.93 16.30 -10.73
C HIS A 61 -19.71 15.31 -11.60
N THR A 62 -19.06 14.77 -12.63
CA THR A 62 -19.45 13.51 -13.25
C THR A 62 -19.26 12.46 -12.17
N GLU A 63 -20.25 11.61 -11.97
CA GLU A 63 -20.07 10.40 -11.17
C GLU A 63 -18.75 9.74 -11.60
N PRO A 64 -17.93 9.26 -10.64
CA PRO A 64 -16.70 8.57 -11.00
C PRO A 64 -17.07 7.44 -11.96
N PRO A 65 -16.39 7.30 -13.11
CA PRO A 65 -16.73 6.29 -14.10
C PRO A 65 -16.80 4.93 -13.42
N GLU A 66 -17.81 4.14 -13.76
CA GLU A 66 -17.97 2.76 -13.30
C GLU A 66 -16.62 2.05 -13.46
N LEU A 67 -16.11 1.48 -12.37
CA LEU A 67 -14.76 0.92 -12.37
C LEU A 67 -14.73 -0.30 -13.30
N ASP A 68 -14.05 -0.18 -14.45
CA ASP A 68 -13.82 -1.31 -15.35
C ASP A 68 -13.15 -2.47 -14.56
N PRO A 69 -13.82 -3.63 -14.44
CA PRO A 69 -13.30 -4.78 -13.69
C PRO A 69 -11.93 -5.26 -14.18
N ILE A 70 -11.64 -5.10 -15.47
CA ILE A 70 -10.37 -5.52 -16.07
C ILE A 70 -9.27 -4.50 -15.77
N ALA A 71 -9.56 -3.20 -15.94
CA ALA A 71 -8.62 -2.15 -15.55
C ALA A 71 -8.23 -2.23 -14.06
N GLU A 72 -9.20 -2.54 -13.18
CA GLU A 72 -8.92 -2.76 -11.76
C GLU A 72 -8.01 -3.97 -11.53
N ALA A 73 -8.26 -5.09 -12.21
CA ALA A 73 -7.41 -6.28 -12.11
C ALA A 73 -5.96 -6.01 -12.56
N TYR A 74 -5.74 -5.20 -13.60
CA TYR A 74 -4.39 -4.74 -13.96
C TYR A 74 -3.76 -3.83 -12.90
N GLY A 75 -4.57 -2.98 -12.25
CA GLY A 75 -4.13 -2.20 -11.10
C GLY A 75 -3.69 -3.05 -9.92
N TYR A 76 -4.41 -4.17 -9.68
CA TYR A 76 -4.09 -5.15 -8.66
C TYR A 76 -2.73 -5.84 -8.90
N CYS A 77 -2.40 -6.15 -10.16
CA CYS A 77 -1.14 -6.80 -10.52
C CYS A 77 0.10 -5.99 -10.13
N ASN A 78 0.00 -4.66 -10.10
CA ASN A 78 1.10 -3.76 -9.77
C ASN A 78 2.37 -4.07 -10.58
N THR A 79 2.27 -4.15 -11.91
CA THR A 79 3.44 -4.52 -12.72
C THR A 79 4.55 -3.45 -12.63
N PRO A 80 5.83 -3.85 -12.40
CA PRO A 80 6.97 -2.94 -12.33
C PRO A 80 7.24 -2.20 -13.65
N ASN A 81 6.54 -1.10 -13.91
CA ASN A 81 6.87 -0.11 -14.96
C ASN A 81 6.04 1.18 -14.83
N ARG A 82 5.21 1.29 -13.79
CA ARG A 82 4.32 2.44 -13.59
C ARG A 82 5.01 3.48 -12.72
N THR A 83 4.93 4.74 -13.13
CA THR A 83 5.25 5.85 -12.25
C THR A 83 4.18 5.92 -11.16
N GLU A 84 4.63 5.99 -9.91
CA GLU A 84 3.76 6.23 -8.76
C GLU A 84 4.14 7.58 -8.17
N GLN A 85 3.13 8.40 -7.89
CA GLN A 85 3.27 9.57 -7.05
C GLN A 85 3.64 9.12 -5.63
N ALA A 86 4.53 9.87 -4.98
CA ALA A 86 5.12 9.49 -3.71
C ALA A 86 5.26 10.73 -2.81
N TRP A 87 4.28 10.92 -1.91
CA TRP A 87 4.29 11.99 -0.92
C TRP A 87 5.15 11.65 0.30
N GLU A 88 5.68 10.43 0.42
CA GLU A 88 6.59 10.04 1.50
C GLU A 88 7.71 11.08 1.67
N GLY A 89 8.02 11.42 2.93
CA GLY A 89 9.05 12.41 3.28
C GLY A 89 8.75 13.88 2.93
N HIS A 90 7.66 14.23 2.24
CA HIS A 90 7.28 15.62 1.99
C HIS A 90 6.68 16.30 3.23
N SER A 91 7.22 17.43 3.69
CA SER A 91 6.67 18.20 4.80
C SER A 91 7.00 19.69 4.61
N PRO A 92 6.38 20.60 5.39
CA PRO A 92 6.81 22.00 5.40
C PRO A 92 8.29 22.11 5.76
N ALA A 93 8.90 23.22 5.36
CA ALA A 93 10.24 23.56 5.80
C ALA A 93 10.33 23.49 7.33
N ASP A 94 11.48 23.03 7.83
CA ASP A 94 11.85 22.97 9.25
C ASP A 94 11.14 21.89 10.10
N TYR A 95 10.26 21.07 9.50
CA TYR A 95 9.71 19.90 10.19
C TYR A 95 10.71 18.74 10.20
N THR A 96 10.83 18.08 11.34
CA THR A 96 11.73 16.93 11.52
C THR A 96 10.94 15.63 11.49
N LEU A 97 11.34 14.68 10.65
CA LEU A 97 10.81 13.32 10.66
C LEU A 97 11.44 12.53 11.82
N LEU A 98 10.63 11.96 12.70
CA LEU A 98 11.09 11.25 13.89
C LEU A 98 11.08 9.73 13.73
N SER A 99 10.03 9.18 13.11
CA SER A 99 9.93 7.74 12.87
C SER A 99 8.94 7.41 11.76
N VAL A 100 9.11 6.23 11.15
CA VAL A 100 8.26 5.71 10.08
C VAL A 100 7.86 4.27 10.40
N GLN A 101 6.57 3.95 10.25
CA GLN A 101 6.04 2.59 10.36
C GLN A 101 5.39 2.19 9.04
N VAL A 102 5.84 1.07 8.48
CA VAL A 102 5.45 0.58 7.16
C VAL A 102 4.80 -0.78 7.31
N MET A 103 3.56 -0.90 6.83
CA MET A 103 2.88 -2.18 6.64
C MET A 103 2.82 -2.48 5.15
N ILE A 104 3.35 -3.62 4.72
CA ILE A 104 3.30 -4.06 3.33
C ILE A 104 2.46 -5.31 3.16
N ARG A 105 1.72 -5.41 2.05
CA ARG A 105 1.30 -6.70 1.50
C ARG A 105 2.50 -7.30 0.77
N HIS A 106 2.67 -8.62 0.80
CA HIS A 106 3.63 -9.30 -0.06
C HIS A 106 3.45 -8.95 -1.55
N GLY A 107 4.50 -9.17 -2.33
CA GLY A 107 4.50 -8.94 -3.77
C GLY A 107 3.74 -10.00 -4.56
N ASP A 108 3.81 -9.87 -5.88
CA ASP A 108 3.29 -10.84 -6.83
C ASP A 108 3.82 -12.26 -6.56
N ARG A 109 2.92 -13.23 -6.71
CA ARG A 109 3.14 -14.61 -6.32
C ARG A 109 2.43 -15.57 -7.26
N TYR A 110 2.90 -16.80 -7.28
CA TYR A 110 2.17 -17.93 -7.82
C TYR A 110 0.82 -18.12 -7.10
N PRO A 111 -0.21 -18.65 -7.77
CA PRO A 111 -1.53 -18.83 -7.16
C PRO A 111 -1.48 -19.77 -5.94
N LEU A 112 -2.41 -19.55 -5.02
CA LEU A 112 -2.74 -20.40 -3.88
C LEU A 112 -3.76 -21.49 -4.23
N TYR A 113 -4.51 -21.31 -5.31
CA TYR A 113 -5.50 -22.27 -5.78
C TYR A 113 -5.26 -22.63 -7.25
N SER A 114 -5.51 -23.89 -7.60
CA SER A 114 -5.42 -24.38 -8.98
C SER A 114 -6.82 -24.66 -9.52
N ILE A 115 -7.01 -24.40 -10.82
CA ILE A 115 -8.25 -24.78 -11.51
C ILE A 115 -8.12 -26.26 -11.93
N PRO A 116 -9.04 -27.15 -11.54
CA PRO A 116 -8.97 -28.56 -11.89
C PRO A 116 -8.90 -28.79 -13.41
N LYS A 117 -8.27 -29.88 -13.85
CA LYS A 117 -8.07 -30.23 -15.28
C LYS A 117 -7.25 -29.22 -16.10
N THR A 118 -6.74 -28.15 -15.50
CA THR A 118 -5.88 -27.18 -16.20
C THR A 118 -4.40 -27.46 -15.96
N LYS A 119 -3.55 -27.00 -16.90
CA LYS A 119 -2.10 -27.03 -16.70
C LYS A 119 -1.68 -25.95 -15.70
N ARG A 120 -0.65 -26.25 -14.90
CA ARG A 120 0.00 -25.27 -14.02
C ARG A 120 0.54 -24.09 -14.86
N PRO A 121 0.33 -22.83 -14.46
CA PRO A 121 1.00 -21.69 -15.07
C PRO A 121 2.52 -21.92 -15.13
N ALA A 122 3.10 -21.77 -16.32
CA ALA A 122 4.53 -21.98 -16.55
C ALA A 122 5.31 -20.73 -16.12
N ILE A 123 5.53 -20.60 -14.80
CA ILE A 123 6.23 -19.48 -14.20
C ILE A 123 7.47 -20.02 -13.49
N ASP A 124 8.59 -19.37 -13.76
CA ASP A 124 9.88 -19.64 -13.15
C ASP A 124 10.11 -18.68 -11.98
N CYS A 125 10.29 -19.24 -10.78
CA CYS A 125 10.51 -18.53 -9.53
C CYS A 125 11.99 -18.41 -9.14
N THR A 126 12.93 -18.96 -9.92
CA THR A 126 14.36 -18.69 -9.76
C THR A 126 14.67 -17.23 -10.11
N LEU A 127 15.43 -16.51 -9.28
CA LEU A 127 15.75 -15.12 -9.58
C LEU A 127 16.87 -15.01 -10.61
N SER A 128 16.65 -14.20 -11.65
CA SER A 128 17.60 -13.94 -12.72
C SER A 128 17.64 -12.44 -13.07
N PRO A 129 18.79 -11.76 -12.89
CA PRO A 129 18.95 -10.36 -13.27
C PRO A 129 18.67 -10.06 -14.76
N SER A 130 18.83 -11.05 -15.65
CA SER A 130 18.56 -10.90 -17.08
C SER A 130 17.08 -11.05 -17.45
N ARG A 131 16.26 -11.70 -16.61
CA ARG A 131 14.82 -11.88 -16.84
C ARG A 131 14.06 -10.61 -16.47
N LYS A 132 13.01 -10.26 -17.23
CA LYS A 132 12.12 -9.13 -16.92
C LYS A 132 10.89 -9.58 -16.11
N PRO A 133 10.35 -8.73 -15.22
CA PRO A 133 10.91 -7.45 -14.79
C PRO A 133 12.20 -7.66 -13.98
N SER A 134 13.11 -6.70 -14.04
CA SER A 134 14.39 -6.74 -13.30
C SER A 134 14.60 -5.41 -12.57
N HIS A 135 15.51 -5.42 -11.61
CA HIS A 135 15.93 -4.24 -10.86
C HIS A 135 17.47 -4.14 -10.90
N PRO A 136 18.06 -2.93 -10.99
CA PRO A 136 19.52 -2.78 -10.99
C PRO A 136 20.21 -3.43 -9.78
N GLN A 137 19.55 -3.43 -8.63
CA GLN A 137 20.06 -4.04 -7.40
C GLN A 137 19.73 -5.54 -7.25
N LEU A 138 19.08 -6.18 -8.23
CA LEU A 138 18.63 -7.58 -8.09
C LEU A 138 19.81 -8.56 -7.90
N SER A 139 20.90 -8.38 -8.64
CA SER A 139 22.10 -9.22 -8.49
C SER A 139 22.72 -9.09 -7.10
N ALA A 140 22.90 -7.85 -6.63
CA ALA A 140 23.45 -7.56 -5.31
C ALA A 140 22.53 -8.06 -4.18
N PHE A 141 21.20 -7.95 -4.36
CA PHE A 141 20.21 -8.52 -3.46
C PHE A 141 20.35 -10.04 -3.32
N ILE A 142 20.44 -10.77 -4.45
CA ILE A 142 20.60 -12.24 -4.44
C ILE A 142 21.85 -12.63 -3.65
N SER A 143 22.99 -12.01 -3.95
CA SER A 143 24.25 -12.25 -3.25
C SER A 143 24.17 -11.88 -1.76
N HIS A 144 23.45 -10.81 -1.41
CA HIS A 144 23.29 -10.38 -0.03
C HIS A 144 22.40 -11.32 0.79
N MET A 145 21.33 -11.87 0.20
CA MET A 145 20.46 -12.84 0.85
C MET A 145 21.15 -14.17 1.13
N GLY A 146 22.19 -14.52 0.37
CA GLY A 146 23.05 -15.68 0.63
C GLY A 146 23.86 -15.61 1.92
N ARG A 147 23.85 -14.47 2.62
CA ARG A 147 24.48 -14.26 3.95
C ARG A 147 23.46 -14.13 5.09
N GLY A 148 22.20 -14.48 4.82
CA GLY A 148 21.09 -14.29 5.76
C GLY A 148 21.21 -15.06 7.07
N GLU A 149 22.02 -16.11 7.12
CA GLU A 149 22.35 -16.90 8.31
C GLU A 149 23.06 -16.10 9.40
N LEU A 150 23.72 -14.98 9.03
CA LEU A 150 24.37 -14.08 9.98
C LEU A 150 23.36 -13.22 10.78
N GLY A 151 22.09 -13.20 10.36
CA GLY A 151 21.02 -12.46 11.02
C GLY A 151 20.52 -13.11 12.31
N HIS A 152 19.86 -12.31 13.15
CA HIS A 152 19.13 -12.84 14.30
C HIS A 152 17.69 -13.19 13.90
N TRP A 153 17.31 -14.46 14.05
CA TRP A 153 16.03 -14.99 13.62
C TRP A 153 15.25 -15.56 14.80
N GLU A 154 13.96 -15.26 14.88
CA GLU A 154 13.08 -16.08 15.71
C GLU A 154 12.97 -17.50 15.13
N SER A 155 12.92 -18.51 16.01
CA SER A 155 13.09 -19.93 15.65
C SER A 155 12.20 -20.41 14.51
N THR A 156 10.95 -19.96 14.48
CA THR A 156 9.96 -20.30 13.44
C THR A 156 10.31 -19.76 12.05
N LEU A 157 11.21 -18.78 11.94
CA LEU A 157 11.68 -18.22 10.67
C LEU A 157 13.04 -18.77 10.25
N GLY A 158 13.74 -19.53 11.11
CA GLY A 158 15.09 -20.03 10.85
C GLY A 158 15.20 -20.83 9.56
N SER A 159 14.22 -21.71 9.29
CA SER A 159 14.19 -22.61 8.13
C SER A 159 13.50 -22.03 6.88
N VAL A 160 12.93 -20.83 6.95
CA VAL A 160 12.18 -20.27 5.82
C VAL A 160 13.15 -19.75 4.75
N PRO A 161 13.05 -20.17 3.48
CA PRO A 161 13.96 -19.74 2.42
C PRO A 161 13.97 -18.21 2.25
N ARG A 162 15.17 -17.62 2.11
CA ARG A 162 15.36 -16.17 1.96
C ARG A 162 15.08 -15.65 0.56
N LEU A 163 15.06 -16.53 -0.43
CA LEU A 163 14.75 -16.25 -1.83
C LEU A 163 13.81 -17.34 -2.38
N PRO A 164 12.95 -17.02 -3.36
CA PRO A 164 12.33 -18.03 -4.21
C PRO A 164 13.38 -18.66 -5.13
N ASN A 165 13.26 -19.95 -5.43
CA ASN A 165 14.30 -20.67 -6.18
C ASN A 165 13.80 -21.92 -6.94
N HIS A 166 12.51 -22.04 -7.21
CA HIS A 166 11.98 -23.15 -8.01
C HIS A 166 11.82 -22.74 -9.48
N SER A 167 12.40 -23.52 -10.40
CA SER A 167 12.25 -23.30 -11.85
C SER A 167 10.81 -23.52 -12.34
N ALA A 168 10.03 -24.31 -11.60
CA ALA A 168 8.59 -24.35 -11.66
C ALA A 168 8.05 -23.91 -10.30
N CYS A 169 7.44 -22.72 -10.24
CA CYS A 169 6.96 -22.14 -8.99
C CYS A 169 6.02 -23.07 -8.20
N GLU A 170 6.18 -23.07 -6.88
CA GLU A 170 5.24 -23.72 -5.98
C GLU A 170 4.06 -22.83 -5.59
N MET A 171 2.99 -23.47 -5.10
CA MET A 171 1.76 -22.79 -4.70
C MET A 171 2.03 -21.67 -3.68
N GLY A 172 1.67 -20.44 -4.04
CA GLY A 172 1.87 -19.27 -3.20
C GLY A 172 3.33 -18.81 -3.04
N GLU A 173 4.27 -19.30 -3.86
CA GLU A 173 5.66 -18.84 -3.92
C GLU A 173 5.75 -17.43 -4.50
N LEU A 174 6.65 -16.60 -3.97
CA LEU A 174 6.89 -15.26 -4.49
C LEU A 174 7.59 -15.35 -5.85
N THR A 175 7.17 -14.54 -6.81
CA THR A 175 7.82 -14.51 -8.14
C THR A 175 8.93 -13.44 -8.16
N GLN A 176 9.73 -13.42 -9.22
CA GLN A 176 10.67 -12.32 -9.45
C GLN A 176 9.95 -10.96 -9.55
N THR A 177 8.75 -10.92 -10.12
CA THR A 177 7.92 -9.69 -10.15
C THR A 177 7.67 -9.19 -8.73
N GLY A 178 7.32 -10.08 -7.80
CA GLY A 178 7.10 -9.74 -6.39
C GLY A 178 8.36 -9.21 -5.68
N VAL A 179 9.52 -9.80 -5.96
CA VAL A 179 10.81 -9.31 -5.46
C VAL A 179 11.12 -7.91 -5.99
N VAL A 180 10.98 -7.69 -7.30
CA VAL A 180 11.26 -6.40 -7.95
C VAL A 180 10.31 -5.31 -7.47
N GLN A 181 9.01 -5.62 -7.29
CA GLN A 181 8.05 -4.68 -6.70
C GLN A 181 8.53 -4.16 -5.34
N HIS A 182 9.06 -5.04 -4.49
CA HIS A 182 9.53 -4.64 -3.16
C HIS A 182 10.89 -3.95 -3.17
N LEU A 183 11.83 -4.34 -4.04
CA LEU A 183 13.06 -3.58 -4.25
C LEU A 183 12.75 -2.13 -4.64
N LEU A 184 11.79 -1.91 -5.55
CA LEU A 184 11.33 -0.58 -5.95
C LEU A 184 10.66 0.20 -4.81
N ASN A 185 9.79 -0.46 -4.02
CA ASN A 185 9.17 0.17 -2.85
C ASN A 185 10.24 0.60 -1.83
N GLY A 186 11.23 -0.26 -1.56
CA GLY A 186 12.34 0.05 -0.67
C GLY A 186 13.16 1.24 -1.17
N GLN A 187 13.58 1.20 -2.44
CA GLN A 187 14.37 2.25 -3.08
C GLN A 187 13.63 3.61 -3.06
N ARG A 188 12.33 3.60 -3.33
CA ARG A 188 11.52 4.82 -3.28
C ARG A 188 11.50 5.44 -1.87
N LEU A 189 11.33 4.63 -0.84
CA LEU A 189 11.34 5.11 0.54
C LEU A 189 12.75 5.54 1.00
N GLN A 190 13.80 4.89 0.49
CA GLN A 190 15.19 5.33 0.70
C GLN A 190 15.37 6.74 0.18
N GLN A 191 14.95 7.01 -1.07
CA GLN A 191 15.08 8.33 -1.69
C GLN A 191 14.26 9.39 -0.94
N ALA A 192 13.02 9.05 -0.57
CA ALA A 192 12.12 9.95 0.16
C ALA A 192 12.67 10.35 1.54
N TYR A 193 13.31 9.42 2.24
CA TYR A 193 13.78 9.62 3.62
C TYR A 193 15.28 9.93 3.76
N HIS A 194 16.05 9.83 2.68
CA HIS A 194 17.49 10.11 2.69
C HIS A 194 17.81 11.49 3.28
N ARG A 195 17.10 12.54 2.82
CA ARG A 195 17.28 13.92 3.31
C ARG A 195 16.97 14.10 4.80
N HIS A 196 16.15 13.22 5.36
CA HIS A 196 15.72 13.25 6.76
C HIS A 196 16.65 12.47 7.69
N ARG A 197 17.64 11.76 7.16
CA ARG A 197 18.58 10.91 7.93
C ARG A 197 17.84 9.98 8.90
N LEU A 198 16.71 9.41 8.44
CA LEU A 198 15.81 8.59 9.26
C LEU A 198 16.55 7.46 9.98
N LEU A 199 17.45 6.78 9.26
CA LEU A 199 18.36 5.78 9.80
C LEU A 199 19.80 6.21 9.51
N PRO A 200 20.65 6.37 10.53
CA PRO A 200 22.08 6.64 10.31
C PRO A 200 22.80 5.36 9.81
N GLY A 201 23.94 5.52 9.15
CA GLY A 201 24.71 4.38 8.62
C GLY A 201 25.15 3.38 9.69
N ASP A 202 25.39 3.85 10.91
CA ASP A 202 25.78 3.07 12.09
C ASP A 202 24.59 2.73 13.02
N TRP A 203 23.38 2.60 12.47
CA TRP A 203 22.16 2.32 13.22
C TRP A 203 22.29 1.18 14.24
N LEU A 204 21.63 1.37 15.38
CA LEU A 204 21.56 0.39 16.46
C LEU A 204 20.41 -0.60 16.20
N PRO A 205 20.53 -1.88 16.59
CA PRO A 205 19.49 -2.90 16.35
C PRO A 205 18.06 -2.50 16.75
N ARG A 206 17.89 -1.69 17.79
CA ARG A 206 16.57 -1.18 18.24
C ARG A 206 15.95 -0.13 17.30
N GLN A 207 16.73 0.50 16.44
CA GLN A 207 16.27 1.56 15.52
C GLN A 207 15.58 0.99 14.27
N LEU A 208 15.81 -0.30 13.96
CA LEU A 208 15.18 -1.01 12.86
C LEU A 208 14.36 -2.18 13.41
N TRP A 209 13.05 -2.13 13.22
CA TRP A 209 12.14 -3.22 13.57
C TRP A 209 11.64 -3.90 12.31
N LEU A 210 11.98 -5.19 12.11
CA LEU A 210 11.39 -6.00 11.05
C LEU A 210 10.59 -7.16 11.65
N GLU A 211 9.32 -7.26 11.24
CA GLU A 211 8.44 -8.37 11.57
C GLU A 211 7.71 -8.90 10.32
N THR A 212 7.46 -10.20 10.28
CA THR A 212 6.79 -10.86 9.15
C THR A 212 5.96 -12.04 9.65
N THR A 213 4.89 -12.38 8.94
CA THR A 213 4.27 -13.70 9.15
C THR A 213 5.19 -14.83 8.69
N GLY A 214 4.91 -16.06 9.12
CA GLY A 214 5.70 -17.26 8.79
C GLY A 214 5.58 -17.77 7.35
N LYS A 215 5.01 -16.99 6.41
CA LYS A 215 4.97 -17.38 4.98
C LYS A 215 6.24 -16.92 4.28
N SER A 216 6.83 -17.79 3.44
CA SER A 216 8.03 -17.47 2.65
C SER A 216 7.87 -16.18 1.86
N ARG A 217 6.75 -16.03 1.12
CA ARG A 217 6.45 -14.84 0.33
C ARG A 217 6.41 -13.53 1.13
N THR A 218 5.95 -13.54 2.39
CA THR A 218 5.94 -12.32 3.22
C THR A 218 7.35 -12.01 3.70
N LEU A 219 8.09 -13.03 4.15
CA LEU A 219 9.48 -12.82 4.56
C LEU A 219 10.33 -12.26 3.41
N GLN A 220 10.29 -12.93 2.26
CA GLN A 220 11.06 -12.57 1.07
C GLN A 220 10.71 -11.15 0.58
N SER A 221 9.42 -10.78 0.61
CA SER A 221 8.96 -9.43 0.31
C SER A 221 9.52 -8.38 1.29
N GLY A 222 9.52 -8.69 2.59
CA GLY A 222 10.09 -7.81 3.61
C GLY A 222 11.59 -7.62 3.46
N LEU A 223 12.32 -8.69 3.13
CA LEU A 223 13.76 -8.63 2.87
C LEU A 223 14.10 -7.86 1.58
N ALA A 224 13.35 -8.08 0.49
CA ALA A 224 13.49 -7.32 -0.74
C ALA A 224 13.21 -5.83 -0.54
N PHE A 225 12.16 -5.49 0.23
CA PHE A 225 11.90 -4.10 0.61
C PHE A 225 13.06 -3.53 1.42
N LEU A 226 13.51 -4.25 2.45
CA LEU A 226 14.58 -3.76 3.33
C LEU A 226 15.87 -3.54 2.55
N TYR A 227 16.23 -4.43 1.62
CA TYR A 227 17.43 -4.28 0.80
C TYR A 227 17.33 -3.08 -0.15
N GLY A 228 16.16 -2.85 -0.77
CA GLY A 228 15.93 -1.63 -1.55
C GLY A 228 16.02 -0.36 -0.68
N PHE A 229 15.58 -0.44 0.57
CA PHE A 229 15.58 0.69 1.51
C PHE A 229 16.97 0.99 2.09
N LEU A 230 17.70 -0.05 2.48
CA LEU A 230 19.01 0.01 3.11
C LEU A 230 19.90 -1.06 2.47
N PRO A 231 20.50 -0.78 1.30
CA PRO A 231 21.37 -1.72 0.63
C PRO A 231 22.56 -2.12 1.51
N ASP A 232 22.97 -3.37 1.41
CA ASP A 232 24.13 -3.94 2.11
C ASP A 232 24.12 -3.78 3.64
N PHE A 233 22.93 -3.80 4.24
CA PHE A 233 22.76 -3.75 5.69
C PHE A 233 23.55 -4.84 6.42
N ASP A 234 24.03 -4.55 7.62
CA ASP A 234 24.72 -5.55 8.45
C ASP A 234 23.72 -6.56 9.03
N TRP A 235 23.74 -7.80 8.52
CA TRP A 235 22.91 -8.90 9.02
C TRP A 235 23.02 -9.09 10.53
N ARG A 236 24.21 -8.91 11.12
CA ARG A 236 24.44 -9.11 12.56
C ARG A 236 23.66 -8.13 13.43
N ARG A 237 23.21 -7.01 12.86
CA ARG A 237 22.39 -6.01 13.54
C ARG A 237 20.89 -6.22 13.32
N LEU A 238 20.52 -7.05 12.35
CA LEU A 238 19.12 -7.28 11.98
C LEU A 238 18.52 -8.39 12.85
N THR A 239 17.38 -8.08 13.48
CA THR A 239 16.51 -9.08 14.11
C THR A 239 15.21 -9.20 13.34
N VAL A 240 14.92 -10.39 12.83
CA VAL A 240 13.68 -10.69 12.10
C VAL A 240 12.71 -11.44 13.01
N ARG A 241 11.57 -10.79 13.28
CA ARG A 241 10.57 -11.26 14.25
C ARG A 241 9.40 -11.96 13.57
N HIS A 242 8.92 -13.04 14.15
CA HIS A 242 7.77 -13.76 13.65
C HIS A 242 6.48 -13.19 14.22
N GLN A 243 5.59 -12.79 13.32
CA GLN A 243 4.22 -12.49 13.64
C GLN A 243 3.33 -13.72 13.42
N ARG A 244 2.88 -14.33 14.53
CA ARG A 244 2.08 -15.56 14.51
C ARG A 244 0.67 -15.36 13.94
N SER A 245 0.10 -14.17 14.14
CA SER A 245 -1.25 -13.84 13.68
C SER A 245 -1.23 -12.98 12.43
N THR A 246 -2.03 -13.33 11.42
CA THR A 246 -2.24 -12.48 10.24
C THR A 246 -2.90 -11.15 10.58
N LEU A 247 -3.47 -10.99 11.79
CA LEU A 247 -4.04 -9.74 12.31
C LEU A 247 -3.01 -8.88 13.08
N PHE A 248 -1.77 -9.35 13.20
CA PHE A 248 -0.70 -8.65 13.91
C PHE A 248 -1.02 -8.34 15.39
N CYS A 249 -1.86 -9.17 16.01
CA CYS A 249 -2.16 -9.12 17.43
C CYS A 249 -1.14 -9.96 18.22
N GLY A 250 -0.75 -9.48 19.41
CA GLY A 250 0.09 -10.24 20.35
C GLY A 250 -0.74 -11.28 21.13
N PRO A 251 -0.10 -12.21 21.86
CA PRO A 251 -0.79 -13.29 22.58
C PRO A 251 -1.94 -12.80 23.48
N GLU A 252 -1.71 -11.74 24.23
CA GLU A 252 -2.70 -11.15 25.17
C GLU A 252 -3.77 -10.30 24.48
N ALA A 253 -3.50 -9.78 23.29
CA ALA A 253 -4.37 -8.82 22.61
C ALA A 253 -5.20 -9.46 21.47
N CYS A 254 -4.98 -10.74 21.18
CA CYS A 254 -5.69 -11.45 20.10
C CYS A 254 -7.08 -11.93 20.50
N ASP A 255 -7.38 -12.09 21.80
CA ASP A 255 -8.69 -12.54 22.26
C ASP A 255 -9.73 -11.42 22.14
N CYS A 256 -10.82 -11.73 21.45
CA CYS A 256 -11.94 -10.81 21.20
C CYS A 256 -13.12 -11.60 20.59
N PRO A 257 -14.04 -12.15 21.40
CA PRO A 257 -15.14 -12.97 20.90
C PRO A 257 -16.06 -12.25 19.91
N ALA A 258 -16.35 -10.96 20.14
CA ALA A 258 -17.20 -10.17 19.24
C ALA A 258 -16.65 -10.06 17.80
N ARG A 259 -15.33 -10.15 17.61
CA ARG A 259 -14.70 -10.11 16.28
C ARG A 259 -15.20 -11.25 15.39
N GLY A 260 -15.30 -12.46 15.94
CA GLY A 260 -15.77 -13.63 15.20
C GLY A 260 -17.20 -13.46 14.70
N ARG A 261 -18.09 -12.93 15.55
CA ARG A 261 -19.50 -12.69 15.22
C ARG A 261 -19.67 -11.78 14.01
N TYR A 262 -19.00 -10.62 14.00
CA TYR A 262 -19.08 -9.69 12.87
C TYR A 262 -18.49 -10.30 11.58
N LEU A 263 -17.41 -11.08 11.69
CA LEU A 263 -16.83 -11.75 10.54
C LEU A 263 -17.79 -12.79 9.94
N GLU A 264 -18.46 -13.57 10.78
CA GLU A 264 -19.45 -14.56 10.33
C GLU A 264 -20.67 -13.89 9.67
N GLU A 265 -21.16 -12.79 10.24
CA GLU A 265 -22.26 -12.02 9.63
C GLU A 265 -21.86 -11.44 8.28
N GLU A 266 -20.65 -10.89 8.17
CA GLU A 266 -20.10 -10.40 6.90
C GLU A 266 -19.96 -11.54 5.87
N GLN A 267 -19.45 -12.70 6.28
CA GLN A 267 -19.34 -13.87 5.40
C GLN A 267 -20.72 -14.37 4.92
N ARG A 268 -21.73 -14.38 5.81
CA ARG A 268 -23.12 -14.70 5.43
C ARG A 268 -23.67 -13.71 4.42
N ARG A 269 -23.41 -12.41 4.60
CA ARG A 269 -23.81 -11.34 3.69
C ARG A 269 -23.13 -11.47 2.33
N GLN A 270 -21.80 -11.64 2.29
CA GLN A 270 -21.05 -11.90 1.06
C GLN A 270 -21.56 -13.15 0.32
N TYR A 271 -21.85 -14.23 1.05
CA TYR A 271 -22.39 -15.46 0.47
C TYR A 271 -23.74 -15.21 -0.21
N ARG A 272 -24.68 -14.53 0.47
CA ARG A 272 -26.00 -14.19 -0.08
C ARG A 272 -25.91 -13.36 -1.35
N LEU A 273 -25.03 -12.35 -1.37
CA LEU A 273 -24.83 -11.52 -2.56
C LEU A 273 -24.31 -12.36 -3.74
N ARG A 274 -23.35 -13.25 -3.48
CA ARG A 274 -22.74 -14.10 -4.50
C ARG A 274 -23.72 -15.11 -5.11
N VAL A 275 -24.54 -15.77 -4.28
CA VAL A 275 -25.51 -16.77 -4.77
C VAL A 275 -26.73 -16.13 -5.44
N GLY A 276 -27.01 -14.85 -5.15
CA GLY A 276 -28.08 -14.09 -5.80
C GLY A 276 -27.72 -13.51 -7.17
N ASP A 277 -26.46 -13.63 -7.61
CA ASP A 277 -25.97 -13.01 -8.84
C ASP A 277 -26.08 -13.98 -10.04
N ALA A 278 -27.12 -13.78 -10.86
CA ALA A 278 -27.39 -14.61 -12.03
C ALA A 278 -26.31 -14.54 -13.13
N ARG A 279 -25.65 -13.37 -13.28
CA ARG A 279 -24.55 -13.20 -14.26
C ARG A 279 -23.33 -13.98 -13.83
N LEU A 280 -22.98 -13.93 -12.54
CA LEU A 280 -21.91 -14.72 -11.97
C LEU A 280 -22.21 -16.22 -12.08
N GLU A 281 -23.44 -16.64 -11.80
CA GLU A 281 -23.87 -18.03 -11.94
C GLU A 281 -23.65 -18.52 -13.39
N ALA A 282 -24.13 -17.76 -14.38
CA ALA A 282 -23.96 -18.07 -15.80
C ALA A 282 -22.48 -18.15 -16.20
N ALA A 283 -21.64 -17.19 -15.78
CA ALA A 283 -20.21 -17.21 -16.05
C ALA A 283 -19.53 -18.48 -15.51
N TYR A 284 -19.83 -18.88 -14.27
CA TYR A 284 -19.30 -20.12 -13.70
C TYR A 284 -19.80 -21.37 -14.43
N VAL A 285 -21.06 -21.42 -14.88
CA VAL A 285 -21.60 -22.54 -15.67
C VAL A 285 -20.87 -22.64 -17.01
N ASP A 286 -20.64 -21.52 -17.69
CA ASP A 286 -19.94 -21.50 -18.98
C ASP A 286 -18.46 -21.88 -18.83
N MET A 287 -17.77 -21.35 -17.83
CA MET A 287 -16.40 -21.76 -17.50
C MET A 287 -16.31 -23.26 -17.17
N ALA A 288 -17.28 -23.78 -16.41
CA ALA A 288 -17.32 -25.19 -16.03
C ALA A 288 -17.56 -26.09 -17.25
N ARG A 289 -18.44 -25.68 -18.18
CA ARG A 289 -18.66 -26.36 -19.47
C ARG A 289 -17.38 -26.40 -20.30
N ALA A 290 -16.68 -25.26 -20.42
CA ALA A 290 -15.43 -25.16 -21.17
C ALA A 290 -14.32 -26.10 -20.62
N LEU A 291 -14.32 -26.33 -19.31
CA LEU A 291 -13.37 -27.22 -18.64
C LEU A 291 -13.89 -28.64 -18.40
N THR A 292 -15.09 -28.97 -18.88
CA THR A 292 -15.73 -30.28 -18.65
C THR A 292 -15.78 -30.63 -17.15
N LEU A 293 -16.13 -29.65 -16.31
CA LEU A 293 -16.21 -29.76 -14.85
C LEU A 293 -17.63 -29.50 -14.34
N PRO A 294 -18.02 -30.05 -13.17
CA PRO A 294 -19.19 -29.59 -12.44
C PRO A 294 -19.01 -28.13 -11.94
N PRO A 295 -20.02 -27.25 -12.04
CA PRO A 295 -19.92 -25.86 -11.58
C PRO A 295 -19.54 -25.73 -10.10
N ARG A 296 -20.03 -26.63 -9.24
CA ARG A 296 -19.67 -26.66 -7.80
C ARG A 296 -18.17 -26.88 -7.59
N GLN A 297 -17.56 -27.76 -8.38
CA GLN A 297 -16.12 -28.04 -8.29
C GLN A 297 -15.30 -26.84 -8.75
N LEU A 298 -15.72 -26.16 -9.82
CA LEU A 298 -15.05 -24.94 -10.28
C LEU A 298 -15.17 -23.80 -9.25
N ARG A 299 -16.34 -23.62 -8.62
CA ARG A 299 -16.49 -22.60 -7.55
C ARG A 299 -15.58 -22.89 -6.36
N ALA A 300 -15.52 -24.14 -5.92
CA ALA A 300 -14.69 -24.55 -4.80
C ALA A 300 -13.18 -24.34 -5.08
N SER A 301 -12.76 -24.32 -6.35
CA SER A 301 -11.36 -24.09 -6.72
C SER A 301 -10.94 -22.62 -6.73
N ASN A 302 -11.84 -21.68 -6.39
CA ASN A 302 -11.57 -20.24 -6.34
C ASN A 302 -10.77 -19.71 -7.56
N PRO A 303 -11.32 -19.82 -8.78
CA PRO A 303 -10.57 -19.64 -10.02
C PRO A 303 -9.99 -18.23 -10.20
N VAL A 304 -10.54 -17.23 -9.50
CA VAL A 304 -10.07 -15.84 -9.60
C VAL A 304 -8.60 -15.66 -9.26
N ASP A 305 -8.06 -16.40 -8.27
CA ASP A 305 -6.64 -16.28 -7.87
C ASP A 305 -5.71 -16.84 -8.95
N SER A 306 -6.11 -17.95 -9.59
CA SER A 306 -5.39 -18.51 -10.75
C SER A 306 -5.50 -17.61 -11.98
N LEU A 307 -6.71 -17.13 -12.32
CA LEU A 307 -6.92 -16.25 -13.47
C LEU A 307 -6.21 -14.90 -13.31
N LEU A 308 -6.14 -14.34 -12.10
CA LEU A 308 -5.33 -13.16 -11.80
C LEU A 308 -3.85 -13.43 -12.05
N CYS A 309 -3.33 -14.60 -11.68
CA CYS A 309 -1.95 -14.96 -12.00
C CYS A 309 -1.72 -15.01 -13.51
N HIS A 310 -2.60 -15.65 -14.28
CA HIS A 310 -2.50 -15.64 -15.74
C HIS A 310 -2.49 -14.22 -16.30
N LEU A 311 -3.41 -13.35 -15.83
CA LEU A 311 -3.49 -11.96 -16.24
C LEU A 311 -2.19 -11.18 -15.92
N CYS A 312 -1.71 -11.27 -14.68
CA CYS A 312 -0.54 -10.50 -14.21
C CYS A 312 0.76 -10.92 -14.89
N HIS A 313 0.86 -12.18 -15.33
CA HIS A 313 2.01 -12.70 -16.05
C HIS A 313 1.86 -12.68 -17.59
N GLY A 314 0.76 -12.15 -18.12
CA GLY A 314 0.50 -12.13 -19.55
C GLY A 314 0.38 -13.52 -20.18
N LEU A 315 -0.04 -14.52 -19.39
CA LEU A 315 -0.22 -15.89 -19.84
C LEU A 315 -1.63 -16.07 -20.42
N PRO A 316 -1.81 -16.90 -21.46
CA PRO A 316 -3.14 -17.24 -21.96
C PRO A 316 -3.95 -17.93 -20.86
N PHE A 317 -5.24 -17.63 -20.79
CA PHE A 317 -6.13 -18.32 -19.86
C PHE A 317 -6.23 -19.82 -20.16
N PRO A 318 -6.49 -20.67 -19.15
CA PRO A 318 -6.51 -22.12 -19.34
C PRO A 318 -7.50 -22.59 -20.40
N CYS A 319 -7.10 -23.60 -21.17
CA CYS A 319 -7.93 -24.25 -22.18
C CYS A 319 -7.89 -25.77 -22.05
N LEU A 320 -8.97 -26.42 -22.45
CA LEU A 320 -9.02 -27.86 -22.72
C LEU A 320 -9.20 -28.13 -24.20
N GLN A 321 -8.61 -29.21 -24.68
CA GLN A 321 -8.94 -29.75 -26.00
C GLN A 321 -10.34 -30.34 -25.94
N THR A 322 -11.21 -29.98 -26.88
CA THR A 322 -12.56 -30.54 -26.96
C THR A 322 -12.50 -31.96 -27.53
N PRO A 323 -12.90 -33.01 -26.77
CA PRO A 323 -12.99 -34.35 -27.32
C PRO A 323 -14.12 -34.40 -28.36
N GLY A 324 -13.81 -34.78 -29.60
CA GLY A 324 -14.81 -34.92 -30.67
C GLY A 324 -15.32 -33.60 -31.29
N GLY A 325 -14.56 -32.50 -31.18
CA GLY A 325 -14.88 -31.24 -31.86
C GLY A 325 -14.99 -31.42 -33.37
N ALA A 326 -15.87 -30.65 -34.01
CA ALA A 326 -16.11 -30.69 -35.46
C ALA A 326 -14.84 -30.40 -36.28
N VAL A 327 -13.85 -29.74 -35.64
CA VAL A 327 -12.51 -29.49 -36.19
C VAL A 327 -11.45 -30.07 -35.26
N ALA A 328 -10.54 -30.86 -35.82
CA ALA A 328 -9.39 -31.38 -35.09
C ALA A 328 -8.53 -30.22 -34.54
N GLY A 329 -8.40 -30.14 -33.21
CA GLY A 329 -7.59 -29.10 -32.54
C GLY A 329 -8.37 -27.92 -31.96
N GLU A 330 -9.70 -27.93 -32.01
CA GLU A 330 -10.54 -26.95 -31.32
C GLU A 330 -10.31 -26.98 -29.79
N LYS A 331 -10.21 -25.78 -29.19
CA LYS A 331 -9.90 -25.60 -27.76
C LYS A 331 -10.98 -24.75 -27.11
N ALA A 332 -11.59 -25.26 -26.04
CA ALA A 332 -12.44 -24.47 -25.17
C ALA A 332 -11.57 -23.78 -24.13
N CYS A 333 -11.44 -22.46 -24.24
CA CYS A 333 -10.63 -21.63 -23.34
C CYS A 333 -11.51 -20.83 -22.39
N LEU A 334 -11.03 -20.64 -21.16
CA LEU A 334 -11.58 -19.60 -20.30
C LEU A 334 -11.29 -18.22 -20.91
N THR A 335 -12.22 -17.28 -20.76
CA THR A 335 -12.14 -15.97 -21.42
C THR A 335 -11.98 -14.81 -20.44
N VAL A 336 -11.45 -13.68 -20.94
CA VAL A 336 -11.36 -12.44 -20.17
C VAL A 336 -12.74 -11.92 -19.77
N GLN A 337 -13.78 -12.15 -20.60
CA GLN A 337 -15.16 -11.78 -20.27
C GLN A 337 -15.70 -12.57 -19.07
N GLN A 338 -15.47 -13.88 -19.01
CA GLN A 338 -15.85 -14.70 -17.84
C GLN A 338 -15.14 -14.23 -16.57
N PHE A 339 -13.85 -13.89 -16.68
CA PHE A 339 -13.10 -13.31 -15.57
C PHE A 339 -13.64 -11.92 -15.17
N ALA A 340 -14.03 -11.08 -16.14
CA ALA A 340 -14.63 -9.77 -15.89
C ALA A 340 -15.90 -9.87 -15.05
N GLU A 341 -16.74 -10.89 -15.26
CA GLU A 341 -17.95 -11.11 -14.44
C GLU A 341 -17.61 -11.45 -12.98
N ILE A 342 -16.56 -12.25 -12.74
CA ILE A 342 -16.09 -12.52 -11.38
C ILE A 342 -15.58 -11.23 -10.73
N ARG A 343 -14.81 -10.42 -11.47
CA ARG A 343 -14.27 -9.15 -10.97
C ARG A 343 -15.35 -8.10 -10.72
N ARG A 344 -16.34 -8.00 -11.61
CA ARG A 344 -17.53 -7.13 -11.43
C ARG A 344 -18.23 -7.49 -10.12
N GLN A 345 -18.54 -8.77 -9.91
CA GLN A 345 -19.22 -9.19 -8.69
C GLN A 345 -18.38 -8.88 -7.43
N GLN A 346 -17.04 -8.98 -7.50
CA GLN A 346 -16.17 -8.57 -6.40
C GLN A 346 -16.20 -7.05 -6.14
N LEU A 347 -16.32 -6.21 -7.18
CA LEU A 347 -16.48 -4.77 -7.00
C LEU A 347 -17.84 -4.43 -6.36
N ASP A 348 -18.91 -5.10 -6.79
CA ASP A 348 -20.24 -4.96 -6.18
C ASP A 348 -20.22 -5.42 -4.72
N ASP A 349 -19.51 -6.52 -4.42
CA ASP A 349 -19.28 -7.02 -3.08
C ASP A 349 -18.56 -5.99 -2.20
N GLU A 350 -17.50 -5.36 -2.70
CA GLU A 350 -16.80 -4.30 -1.97
C GLU A 350 -17.66 -3.06 -1.76
N ALA A 351 -18.50 -2.65 -2.72
CA ALA A 351 -19.43 -1.54 -2.57
C ALA A 351 -20.50 -1.82 -1.51
N ASP A 352 -21.10 -3.01 -1.56
CA ASP A 352 -22.15 -3.46 -0.65
C ASP A 352 -21.62 -3.68 0.78
N LYS A 353 -20.41 -4.26 0.92
CA LYS A 353 -19.69 -4.41 2.18
C LYS A 353 -19.46 -3.05 2.87
N ARG A 354 -19.05 -2.03 2.11
CA ARG A 354 -18.86 -0.66 2.63
C ARG A 354 -20.16 -0.06 3.13
N ARG A 355 -21.23 -0.16 2.32
CA ARG A 355 -22.56 0.35 2.69
C ARG A 355 -23.11 -0.31 3.95
N THR A 356 -22.88 -1.61 4.11
CA THR A 356 -23.41 -2.40 5.23
C THR A 356 -22.63 -2.17 6.54
N GLY A 357 -21.31 -1.96 6.46
CA GLY A 357 -20.47 -1.60 7.61
C GLY A 357 -20.15 -2.72 8.60
N LEU A 358 -20.62 -3.97 8.38
CA LEU A 358 -20.29 -5.13 9.22
C LEU A 358 -18.79 -5.44 9.20
N TYR A 359 -18.18 -5.47 8.01
CA TYR A 359 -16.73 -5.63 7.89
C TYR A 359 -15.93 -4.55 8.64
N ARG A 360 -16.43 -3.31 8.72
CA ARG A 360 -15.76 -2.25 9.48
C ARG A 360 -15.77 -2.53 10.98
N LYS A 361 -16.87 -3.04 11.53
CA LYS A 361 -16.96 -3.48 12.93
C LYS A 361 -15.96 -4.60 13.23
N TYR A 362 -15.89 -5.60 12.34
CA TYR A 362 -14.84 -6.64 12.40
C TYR A 362 -13.44 -6.01 12.36
N ALA A 363 -13.18 -5.13 11.40
CA ALA A 363 -11.88 -4.54 11.14
C ALA A 363 -11.35 -3.70 12.32
N VAL A 364 -12.21 -2.88 12.95
CA VAL A 364 -11.88 -2.11 14.16
C VAL A 364 -11.36 -3.03 15.26
N LEU A 365 -12.06 -4.14 15.54
CA LEU A 365 -11.63 -5.12 16.54
C LEU A 365 -10.38 -5.89 16.11
N ALA A 366 -10.32 -6.32 14.84
CA ALA A 366 -9.22 -7.10 14.30
C ALA A 366 -7.89 -6.33 14.32
N MET A 367 -7.92 -5.04 14.01
CA MET A 367 -6.71 -4.24 13.80
C MET A 367 -6.35 -3.30 14.95
N HIS A 368 -7.22 -3.18 15.97
CA HIS A 368 -6.90 -2.39 17.16
C HIS A 368 -5.57 -2.81 17.82
N PRO A 369 -5.24 -4.10 18.04
CA PRO A 369 -3.95 -4.48 18.64
C PRO A 369 -2.73 -3.96 17.89
N PHE A 370 -2.76 -3.96 16.55
CA PHE A 370 -1.70 -3.39 15.72
C PHE A 370 -1.67 -1.86 15.84
N LEU A 371 -2.82 -1.20 15.68
CA LEU A 371 -2.93 0.26 15.77
C LEU A 371 -2.51 0.80 17.13
N ASN A 372 -2.86 0.12 18.23
CA ASN A 372 -2.47 0.47 19.59
C ASN A 372 -0.95 0.39 19.78
N ARG A 373 -0.31 -0.65 19.24
CA ARG A 373 1.15 -0.79 19.26
C ARG A 373 1.84 0.32 18.46
N THR A 374 1.31 0.64 17.28
CA THR A 374 1.80 1.72 16.41
C THR A 374 1.66 3.08 17.09
N ALA A 375 0.47 3.41 17.61
CA ALA A 375 0.20 4.61 18.38
C ALA A 375 1.13 4.76 19.59
N GLY A 376 1.31 3.69 20.37
CA GLY A 376 2.23 3.69 21.51
C GLY A 376 3.69 3.90 21.11
N ARG A 377 4.14 3.31 19.99
CA ARG A 377 5.49 3.54 19.45
C ARG A 377 5.69 4.99 19.01
N MET A 378 4.71 5.56 18.30
CA MET A 378 4.76 6.96 17.88
C MET A 378 4.76 7.92 19.07
N GLU A 379 3.94 7.66 20.09
CA GLU A 379 3.91 8.48 21.30
C GLU A 379 5.25 8.44 22.05
N ARG A 380 5.86 7.25 22.22
CA ARG A 380 7.18 7.13 22.86
C ARG A 380 8.28 7.81 22.05
N ALA A 381 8.27 7.67 20.73
CA ALA A 381 9.21 8.37 19.85
C ALA A 381 9.05 9.91 19.95
N ALA A 382 7.80 10.39 20.00
CA ALA A 382 7.50 11.81 20.21
C ALA A 382 7.95 12.29 21.60
N ARG A 383 7.93 11.47 22.65
CA ARG A 383 8.46 11.88 23.97
C ARG A 383 9.99 11.88 24.00
N ALA A 384 10.62 10.82 23.49
CA ALA A 384 12.07 10.63 23.50
C ALA A 384 12.82 11.74 22.76
N ALA A 385 12.32 12.19 21.61
CA ALA A 385 12.92 13.27 20.84
C ALA A 385 12.97 14.62 21.59
N GLY A 386 12.19 14.81 22.68
CA GLY A 386 12.24 16.02 23.51
C GLY A 386 13.11 15.89 24.77
N ALA A 387 13.58 14.69 25.11
CA ALA A 387 14.12 14.39 26.45
C ALA A 387 15.47 13.65 26.43
N GLY A 388 16.16 13.55 25.28
CA GLY A 388 17.43 12.82 25.18
C GLY A 388 17.33 11.32 25.50
N GLY A 389 16.12 10.76 25.47
CA GLY A 389 15.84 9.38 25.84
C GLY A 389 16.31 8.33 24.83
N ALA A 390 16.19 7.05 25.19
CA ALA A 390 16.54 5.94 24.32
C ALA A 390 15.83 6.03 22.97
N LYS A 391 16.60 5.96 21.87
CA LYS A 391 16.06 6.01 20.49
C LYS A 391 15.15 4.80 20.25
N GLU A 392 13.84 5.05 20.12
CA GLU A 392 12.82 4.13 19.60
C GLU A 392 13.14 3.73 18.15
N ALA A 393 12.40 2.74 17.63
CA ALA A 393 12.54 2.33 16.24
C ALA A 393 12.26 3.51 15.29
N ALA A 394 13.29 3.93 14.56
CA ALA A 394 13.18 4.96 13.53
C ALA A 394 12.46 4.42 12.28
N LEU A 395 12.71 3.15 11.94
CA LEU A 395 11.95 2.42 10.93
C LEU A 395 11.34 1.15 11.52
N ALA A 396 10.05 0.96 11.28
CA ALA A 396 9.34 -0.28 11.53
C ALA A 396 8.78 -0.83 10.23
N LEU A 397 9.04 -2.09 9.91
CA LEU A 397 8.54 -2.78 8.74
C LEU A 397 7.79 -4.05 9.17
N SER A 398 6.52 -4.11 8.79
CA SER A 398 5.61 -5.23 9.00
C SER A 398 5.23 -5.83 7.65
N SER A 399 5.66 -7.06 7.37
CA SER A 399 5.37 -7.75 6.10
C SER A 399 4.23 -8.75 6.23
N ALA A 400 3.15 -8.53 5.47
CA ALA A 400 1.83 -9.09 5.73
C ALA A 400 1.07 -9.48 4.45
N HIS A 401 -0.26 -9.61 4.58
CA HIS A 401 -1.16 -10.10 3.54
C HIS A 401 -2.23 -9.05 3.21
N ASP A 402 -2.98 -9.29 2.14
CA ASP A 402 -4.22 -8.57 1.84
C ASP A 402 -5.21 -8.64 3.01
N VAL A 403 -5.40 -9.82 3.60
CA VAL A 403 -6.23 -10.04 4.79
C VAL A 403 -5.74 -9.31 6.04
N THR A 404 -4.57 -8.67 6.01
CA THR A 404 -4.07 -7.76 7.05
C THR A 404 -4.28 -6.30 6.65
N VAL A 405 -3.89 -5.93 5.42
CA VAL A 405 -3.94 -4.54 4.95
C VAL A 405 -5.38 -4.07 4.72
N ALA A 406 -6.26 -4.92 4.17
CA ALA A 406 -7.65 -4.58 3.91
C ALA A 406 -8.43 -4.21 5.19
N PRO A 407 -8.42 -5.03 6.28
CA PRO A 407 -9.06 -4.60 7.52
C PRO A 407 -8.32 -3.41 8.16
N LEU A 408 -7.01 -3.23 7.96
CA LEU A 408 -6.31 -2.04 8.49
C LEU A 408 -6.82 -0.75 7.86
N LEU A 409 -6.99 -0.73 6.53
CA LEU A 409 -7.58 0.40 5.80
C LEU A 409 -9.01 0.67 6.27
N SER A 410 -9.83 -0.37 6.40
CA SER A 410 -11.21 -0.26 6.87
C SER A 410 -11.30 0.26 8.32
N ALA A 411 -10.44 -0.23 9.22
CA ALA A 411 -10.37 0.23 10.61
C ALA A 411 -9.99 1.71 10.72
N LEU A 412 -9.12 2.21 9.83
CA LEU A 412 -8.74 3.62 9.72
C LEU A 412 -9.83 4.49 9.06
N GLY A 413 -10.92 3.89 8.58
CA GLY A 413 -12.01 4.58 7.88
C GLY A 413 -11.68 4.96 6.44
N LEU A 414 -10.66 4.34 5.83
CA LEU A 414 -10.27 4.58 4.44
C LEU A 414 -11.08 3.69 3.47
N GLU A 415 -12.40 3.84 3.48
CA GLU A 415 -13.32 2.98 2.73
C GLU A 415 -13.29 3.22 1.21
N GLU A 416 -12.76 4.36 0.77
CA GLU A 416 -12.55 4.64 -0.66
C GLU A 416 -11.19 4.13 -1.17
N ALA A 417 -10.33 3.62 -0.28
CA ALA A 417 -9.08 3.01 -0.71
C ALA A 417 -9.36 1.76 -1.54
N ARG A 418 -8.71 1.66 -2.70
CA ARG A 418 -8.76 0.45 -3.54
C ARG A 418 -8.27 -0.77 -2.75
N PHE A 419 -8.74 -1.95 -3.13
CA PHE A 419 -8.30 -3.21 -2.53
C PHE A 419 -6.76 -3.30 -2.57
N PRO A 420 -6.10 -3.88 -1.54
CA PRO A 420 -4.64 -3.98 -1.51
C PRO A 420 -4.08 -4.77 -2.69
N ARG A 421 -3.57 -4.06 -3.70
CA ARG A 421 -2.77 -4.61 -4.81
C ARG A 421 -1.50 -5.32 -4.33
N PHE A 422 -0.86 -6.12 -5.18
CA PHE A 422 0.43 -6.72 -4.83
C PHE A 422 1.45 -5.64 -4.46
N ALA A 423 2.26 -5.92 -3.45
CA ALA A 423 3.22 -4.97 -2.89
C ALA A 423 2.62 -3.61 -2.45
N ALA A 424 1.33 -3.57 -2.11
CA ALA A 424 0.74 -2.39 -1.49
C ALA A 424 1.46 -2.02 -0.18
N ARG A 425 1.60 -0.71 0.08
CA ARG A 425 2.25 -0.18 1.27
C ARG A 425 1.37 0.85 1.97
N LEU A 426 1.25 0.73 3.28
CA LEU A 426 0.65 1.73 4.17
C LEU A 426 1.74 2.26 5.10
N VAL A 427 1.89 3.58 5.17
CA VAL A 427 2.99 4.25 5.86
C VAL A 427 2.44 5.25 6.87
N PHE A 428 2.84 5.10 8.13
CA PHE A 428 2.65 6.09 9.17
C PHE A 428 3.97 6.83 9.37
N GLU A 429 3.94 8.15 9.25
CA GLU A 429 5.08 9.00 9.55
C GLU A 429 4.79 9.86 10.78
N LEU A 430 5.78 9.98 11.66
CA LEU A 430 5.75 10.86 12.82
C LEU A 430 6.64 12.07 12.56
N TRP A 431 6.04 13.26 12.60
CA TRP A 431 6.71 14.54 12.37
C TRP A 431 6.72 15.39 13.64
N ARG A 432 7.68 16.30 13.71
CA ARG A 432 7.75 17.35 14.73
C ARG A 432 7.93 18.71 14.07
N SER A 433 7.13 19.70 14.49
CA SER A 433 7.33 21.09 14.07
C SER A 433 8.57 21.70 14.74
N PRO A 434 9.05 22.85 14.25
CA PRO A 434 9.92 23.71 15.03
C PRO A 434 9.30 24.08 16.39
N PRO A 435 10.12 24.41 17.40
CA PRO A 435 9.63 25.03 18.64
C PRO A 435 8.84 26.30 18.30
N GLY A 436 7.64 26.44 18.86
CA GLY A 436 6.86 27.67 18.70
C GLY A 436 7.50 28.84 19.48
N PRO A 437 7.19 30.09 19.12
CA PRO A 437 7.56 31.22 19.96
C PRO A 437 6.96 31.04 21.36
N PRO A 438 7.65 31.45 22.43
CA PRO A 438 7.12 31.38 23.79
C PRO A 438 5.77 32.10 23.83
N ALA A 439 4.75 31.45 24.39
CA ALA A 439 3.41 32.01 24.49
C ALA A 439 3.49 33.38 25.19
N LYS A 440 3.25 34.46 24.43
CA LYS A 440 3.14 35.80 25.02
C LYS A 440 1.82 35.86 25.77
N GLY A 441 1.89 35.91 27.09
CA GLY A 441 0.89 36.51 27.97
C GLY A 441 -0.45 35.77 28.10
N GLY A 442 -0.62 35.10 29.23
CA GLY A 442 -1.92 34.64 29.72
C GLY A 442 -1.74 33.98 31.08
N GLY A 443 -1.86 34.76 32.15
CA GLY A 443 -1.68 34.33 33.53
C GLY A 443 -2.75 33.34 34.01
N GLY A 444 -2.73 32.13 33.47
CA GLY A 444 -3.52 31.00 33.93
C GLY A 444 -2.69 29.73 33.85
N LYS A 445 -2.27 29.20 35.00
CA LYS A 445 -1.60 27.90 35.10
C LYS A 445 -2.52 26.80 34.58
N ALA A 446 -2.37 26.41 33.32
CA ALA A 446 -2.80 25.09 32.86
C ALA A 446 -1.72 24.07 33.27
N PRO A 447 -2.04 23.02 34.04
CA PRO A 447 -1.06 22.02 34.42
C PRO A 447 -0.77 21.11 33.22
N GLY A 448 0.47 21.11 32.72
CA GLY A 448 0.98 20.02 31.87
C GLY A 448 1.66 20.38 30.54
N ALA A 449 1.75 21.65 30.12
CA ALA A 449 2.45 22.04 28.89
C ALA A 449 3.84 22.65 29.18
N GLY A 450 4.67 21.92 29.92
CA GLY A 450 6.06 22.29 30.21
C GLY A 450 7.02 21.47 29.34
N GLY A 451 7.45 22.04 28.22
CA GLY A 451 8.55 21.51 27.41
C GLY A 451 8.70 22.32 26.14
N GLY A 452 9.79 23.05 25.98
CA GLY A 452 10.10 23.90 24.82
C GLY A 452 10.35 23.16 23.51
N GLY A 453 9.69 22.02 23.28
CA GLY A 453 9.74 21.25 22.04
C GLY A 453 8.55 21.54 21.14
N GLY A 454 8.74 21.46 19.82
CA GLY A 454 7.65 21.59 18.84
C GLY A 454 6.59 20.49 18.94
N GLU A 455 5.43 20.73 18.31
CA GLU A 455 4.27 19.83 18.34
C GLU A 455 4.51 18.60 17.46
N ALA A 456 3.92 17.46 17.84
CA ALA A 456 4.02 16.19 17.10
C ALA A 456 2.80 15.98 16.18
N PHE A 457 3.09 15.49 14.97
CA PHE A 457 2.10 15.27 13.91
C PHE A 457 2.23 13.87 13.31
N VAL A 458 1.13 13.34 12.80
CA VAL A 458 1.06 12.08 12.05
C VAL A 458 0.69 12.36 10.60
N ARG A 459 1.30 11.61 9.69
CA ARG A 459 0.84 11.46 8.32
C ARG A 459 0.62 9.99 8.01
N LEU A 460 -0.45 9.70 7.27
CA LEU A 460 -0.80 8.39 6.78
C LEU A 460 -0.77 8.39 5.26
N LEU A 461 0.05 7.53 4.67
CA LEU A 461 0.13 7.36 3.22
C LEU A 461 -0.26 5.95 2.81
N TYR A 462 -1.01 5.83 1.71
CA TYR A 462 -1.33 4.56 1.09
C TYR A 462 -0.85 4.56 -0.35
N ASN A 463 0.10 3.67 -0.67
CA ASN A 463 0.70 3.56 -2.00
C ASN A 463 1.32 4.88 -2.53
N GLY A 464 1.79 5.74 -1.63
CA GLY A 464 2.40 7.03 -1.96
C GLY A 464 1.45 8.22 -1.93
N GLU A 465 0.14 7.98 -1.85
CA GLU A 465 -0.86 9.03 -1.70
C GLU A 465 -1.05 9.42 -0.23
N ASP A 466 -1.11 10.72 0.06
CA ASP A 466 -1.45 11.22 1.39
C ASP A 466 -2.95 11.08 1.65
N VAL A 467 -3.31 10.09 2.47
CA VAL A 467 -4.69 9.75 2.83
C VAL A 467 -5.05 10.21 4.24
N THR A 468 -4.20 11.01 4.88
CA THR A 468 -4.34 11.42 6.29
C THR A 468 -5.68 12.08 6.55
N PHE A 469 -6.11 12.98 5.67
CA PHE A 469 -7.36 13.74 5.82
C PHE A 469 -8.59 12.97 5.33
N HIS A 470 -8.41 11.76 4.79
CA HIS A 470 -9.53 10.84 4.52
C HIS A 470 -9.72 9.87 5.69
N ALA A 471 -8.70 9.68 6.53
CA ALA A 471 -8.77 8.80 7.68
C ALA A 471 -9.75 9.33 8.75
N ALA A 472 -10.44 8.42 9.42
CA ALA A 472 -11.46 8.73 10.42
C ALA A 472 -10.95 9.62 11.55
N PHE A 473 -9.67 9.51 11.92
CA PHE A 473 -9.06 10.30 12.99
C PHE A 473 -8.71 11.74 12.58
N CYS A 474 -8.69 12.08 11.28
CA CYS A 474 -8.30 13.42 10.84
C CYS A 474 -9.21 14.10 9.81
N ARG A 475 -10.24 13.43 9.31
CA ARG A 475 -11.19 14.00 8.33
C ARG A 475 -11.88 15.29 8.76
N SER A 476 -12.10 15.49 10.06
CA SER A 476 -12.71 16.72 10.60
C SER A 476 -11.70 17.85 10.83
N HIS A 477 -10.40 17.58 10.66
CA HIS A 477 -9.37 18.58 10.85
C HIS A 477 -9.32 19.54 9.65
N LYS A 478 -9.59 20.82 9.90
CA LYS A 478 -9.47 21.86 8.87
C LYS A 478 -7.99 22.08 8.54
N ARG A 479 -7.60 21.74 7.32
CA ARG A 479 -6.26 22.03 6.79
C ARG A 479 -6.12 23.54 6.62
N HIS A 480 -5.30 24.16 7.46
CA HIS A 480 -4.94 25.57 7.33
C HIS A 480 -3.48 25.68 6.87
N GLY A 481 -3.15 26.75 6.15
CA GLY A 481 -1.78 26.96 5.62
C GLY A 481 -0.68 26.90 6.69
N SER A 482 -1.00 27.20 7.95
CA SER A 482 -0.08 27.14 9.09
C SER A 482 0.06 25.76 9.77
N ARG A 483 -0.84 24.81 9.49
CA ARG A 483 -0.84 23.45 10.08
C ARG A 483 -1.25 22.41 9.02
N PRO A 484 -0.31 22.01 8.15
CA PRO A 484 -0.63 21.15 7.02
C PRO A 484 -0.63 19.65 7.33
N LEU A 485 -0.25 19.24 8.56
CA LEU A 485 -0.21 17.85 9.01
C LEU A 485 -1.22 17.61 10.13
N CYS A 486 -1.62 16.34 10.33
CA CYS A 486 -2.57 15.97 11.37
C CYS A 486 -1.91 15.91 12.76
N PRO A 487 -2.45 16.56 13.80
CA PRO A 487 -1.90 16.44 15.15
C PRO A 487 -1.87 14.98 15.64
N LEU A 488 -0.75 14.53 16.21
CA LEU A 488 -0.60 13.15 16.70
C LEU A 488 -1.70 12.77 17.72
N LYS A 489 -2.12 13.72 18.56
CA LYS A 489 -3.18 13.54 19.57
C LYS A 489 -4.50 13.02 18.98
N ASN A 490 -4.80 13.35 17.72
CA ASN A 490 -6.02 12.89 17.06
C ASN A 490 -5.95 11.38 16.82
N PHE A 491 -4.81 10.89 16.32
CA PHE A 491 -4.59 9.45 16.15
C PHE A 491 -4.56 8.71 17.49
N LEU A 492 -3.95 9.29 18.52
CA LEU A 492 -3.94 8.69 19.87
C LEU A 492 -5.36 8.60 20.47
N SER A 493 -6.17 9.66 20.35
CA SER A 493 -7.58 9.66 20.81
C SER A 493 -8.41 8.62 20.07
N PHE A 494 -8.22 8.55 18.75
CA PHE A 494 -8.92 7.60 17.90
C PHE A 494 -8.65 6.16 18.31
N VAL A 495 -7.38 5.79 18.46
CA VAL A 495 -6.99 4.41 18.80
C VAL A 495 -7.42 4.03 20.22
N ARG A 496 -7.36 4.96 21.17
CA ARG A 496 -7.72 4.68 22.58
C ARG A 496 -9.23 4.61 22.81
N ARG A 497 -10.04 5.32 22.01
CA ARG A 497 -11.47 5.50 22.28
C ARG A 497 -12.31 5.61 21.01
N ASP A 498 -12.05 6.59 20.15
CA ASP A 498 -13.05 7.02 19.17
C ASP A 498 -13.35 5.96 18.09
N MET A 499 -12.41 5.05 17.81
CA MET A 499 -12.62 3.96 16.83
C MET A 499 -13.71 2.97 17.25
N PHE A 500 -14.00 2.85 18.56
CA PHE A 500 -15.01 1.94 19.10
C PHE A 500 -16.44 2.49 19.06
N ALA A 501 -16.62 3.75 18.69
CA ALA A 501 -17.95 4.37 18.60
C ALA A 501 -18.88 3.60 17.65
N SER A 502 -18.34 3.06 16.54
CA SER A 502 -19.08 2.21 15.59
C SER A 502 -19.62 0.89 16.17
N LEU A 503 -19.12 0.51 17.35
CA LEU A 503 -19.48 -0.70 18.10
C LEU A 503 -20.31 -0.36 19.35
N ASN A 504 -20.73 0.91 19.51
CA ASN A 504 -21.38 1.41 20.72
C ASN A 504 -20.60 1.07 22.00
N ALA A 505 -19.28 1.22 21.95
CA ALA A 505 -18.37 0.92 23.05
C ALA A 505 -17.36 2.04 23.26
N SER A 506 -16.83 2.15 24.48
CA SER A 506 -15.86 3.17 24.91
C SER A 506 -14.42 2.67 24.96
N SER A 507 -14.23 1.35 24.92
CA SER A 507 -12.91 0.70 25.00
C SER A 507 -12.89 -0.60 24.20
N TYR A 508 -11.68 -1.10 23.89
CA TYR A 508 -11.50 -2.40 23.23
C TYR A 508 -12.12 -3.55 24.03
N HIS A 509 -11.91 -3.56 25.34
CA HIS A 509 -12.44 -4.61 26.22
C HIS A 509 -13.98 -4.60 26.20
N GLU A 510 -14.61 -3.44 26.37
CA GLU A 510 -16.06 -3.34 26.24
C GLU A 510 -16.52 -3.83 24.85
N ALA A 511 -15.87 -3.37 23.77
CA ALA A 511 -16.25 -3.76 22.42
C ALA A 511 -16.11 -5.27 22.12
N CYS A 512 -15.18 -5.96 22.80
CA CYS A 512 -14.96 -7.40 22.63
C CYS A 512 -15.90 -8.29 23.43
N TYR A 513 -16.31 -7.85 24.63
CA TYR A 513 -17.02 -8.70 25.61
C TYR A 513 -18.43 -8.22 25.98
N LYS A 514 -18.88 -7.07 25.44
CA LYS A 514 -20.26 -6.60 25.64
C LYS A 514 -21.25 -7.67 25.18
N ARG A 515 -22.10 -8.12 26.12
CA ARG A 515 -23.20 -9.03 25.78
C ARG A 515 -24.22 -8.25 24.94
N PRO A 516 -24.75 -8.82 23.84
CA PRO A 516 -25.90 -8.23 23.18
C PRO A 516 -27.03 -8.14 24.21
N GLY A 517 -27.55 -6.93 24.40
CA GLY A 517 -28.69 -6.65 25.27
C GLY A 517 -30.00 -7.03 24.61
#